data_AF-A0A9D1U1L7-F1
#
_entry.id   AF-A0A9D1U1L7-F1
#
_cell.length_a   1.000
_cell.length_b   1.000
_cell.length_c   1.000
_cell.angle_alpha   90.00
_cell.angle_beta   90.00
_cell.angle_gamma   90.00
#
_symmetry.space_group_name_H-M   'P 1'
#
loop_
_entity.id
_entity.type
_entity.pdbx_description
1 polymer ?
#
loop_
_entity_poly.entity_id
_entity_poly.type
_entity_poly.pdbx_seq_one_letter_code
_entity_poly.pdbx_strand_id
1 'polypeptide(L)'
;MRANVSGKKIDSIRVDTGVKKIEVNDEGETISLNFADQSFPARYFAMVDEFQAQQDVFRQEAEQLDREREEKKLSEYDHSRKVAAFNLKIHEFFKDRVDGLFGEGTCRKVFGDIVPSLDLYVDFINQLAPYFEKYSKERQKKLMQKYNPKRKGNV
;
A
#
# COMPACT_ATOMS: atom_id res chain seq x y z
N MET A 1 30.84 -6.16 -49.33
CA MET A 1 31.31 -5.58 -48.06
C MET A 1 30.10 -5.21 -47.22
N ARG A 2 29.81 -5.95 -46.14
CA ARG A 2 28.76 -5.58 -45.17
C ARG A 2 29.47 -5.04 -43.93
N ALA A 3 29.17 -3.79 -43.60
CA ALA A 3 29.74 -3.09 -42.46
C ALA A 3 29.35 -3.83 -41.18
N ASN A 4 30.38 -4.26 -40.44
CA ASN A 4 30.25 -4.88 -39.13
C ASN A 4 30.01 -3.74 -38.14
N VAL A 5 28.74 -3.48 -37.79
CA VAL A 5 28.39 -2.48 -36.78
C VAL A 5 28.76 -3.08 -35.43
N SER A 6 29.94 -2.71 -34.94
CA SER A 6 30.41 -2.98 -33.59
C SER A 6 29.39 -2.39 -32.60
N GLY A 7 28.53 -3.24 -32.05
CA GLY A 7 27.66 -2.87 -30.94
C GLY A 7 28.52 -2.42 -29.77
N LYS A 8 28.46 -1.14 -29.40
CA LYS A 8 29.07 -0.63 -28.17
C LYS A 8 28.67 -1.53 -27.01
N LYS A 9 29.64 -2.20 -26.38
CA LYS A 9 29.42 -2.88 -25.10
C LYS A 9 29.14 -1.79 -24.06
N ILE A 10 27.89 -1.70 -23.62
CA ILE A 10 27.47 -0.80 -22.55
C ILE A 10 27.70 -1.54 -21.23
N ASP A 11 28.48 -0.94 -20.33
CA ASP A 11 28.63 -1.45 -18.97
C ASP A 11 27.34 -1.23 -18.18
N SER A 12 26.94 -2.20 -17.36
CA SER A 12 25.71 -2.13 -16.56
C SER A 12 26.00 -2.41 -15.08
N ILE A 13 25.34 -1.65 -14.20
CA ILE A 13 25.38 -1.84 -12.74
C ILE A 13 24.01 -2.34 -12.27
N ARG A 14 24.00 -3.35 -11.41
CA ARG A 14 22.79 -3.90 -10.77
C ARG A 14 22.93 -3.80 -9.26
N VAL A 15 22.01 -3.09 -8.61
CA VAL A 15 21.92 -2.99 -7.15
C VAL A 15 20.73 -3.84 -6.70
N ASP A 16 20.95 -4.77 -5.77
CA ASP A 16 19.86 -5.48 -5.09
C ASP A 16 19.14 -4.50 -4.16
N THR A 17 18.00 -3.99 -4.61
CA THR A 17 17.14 -3.08 -3.85
C THR A 17 16.26 -3.82 -2.84
N GLY A 18 16.35 -5.15 -2.73
CA GLY A 18 15.58 -5.92 -1.76
C GLY A 18 14.07 -5.98 -2.02
N VAL A 19 13.62 -5.60 -3.22
CA VAL A 19 12.21 -5.69 -3.63
C VAL A 19 11.77 -7.15 -3.66
N LYS A 20 10.63 -7.42 -3.01
CA LYS A 20 9.94 -8.71 -3.03
C LYS A 20 8.62 -8.55 -3.75
N LYS A 21 8.32 -9.47 -4.67
CA LYS A 21 7.02 -9.54 -5.33
C LYS A 21 6.16 -10.55 -4.60
N ILE A 22 4.93 -10.18 -4.31
CA ILE A 22 3.93 -11.04 -3.69
C ILE A 22 2.76 -11.12 -4.67
N GLU A 23 2.39 -12.34 -5.04
CA GLU A 23 1.18 -12.62 -5.82
C GLU A 23 -0.03 -12.45 -4.92
N VAL A 24 -1.06 -11.77 -5.43
CA VAL A 24 -2.22 -11.34 -4.62
C VAL A 24 -3.56 -11.82 -5.16
N ASN A 25 -3.57 -12.52 -6.31
CA ASN A 25 -4.77 -13.09 -6.90
C ASN A 25 -4.42 -14.26 -7.84
N ASP A 26 -5.45 -15.01 -8.23
CA ASP A 26 -5.33 -16.17 -9.14
C ASP A 26 -5.01 -15.77 -10.60
N GLU A 27 -5.06 -14.47 -10.92
CA GLU A 27 -4.67 -13.92 -12.23
C GLU A 27 -3.15 -13.68 -12.33
N GLY A 28 -2.40 -13.95 -11.25
CA GLY A 28 -0.94 -13.79 -11.20
C GLY A 28 -0.50 -12.34 -11.05
N GLU A 29 -1.39 -11.42 -10.68
CA GLU A 29 -1.00 -10.05 -10.39
C GLU A 29 -0.17 -9.99 -9.12
N THR A 30 0.79 -9.06 -9.10
CA THR A 30 1.71 -8.91 -7.97
C THR A 30 1.75 -7.48 -7.44
N ILE A 31 1.98 -7.39 -6.13
CA ILE A 31 2.41 -6.18 -5.44
C ILE A 31 3.90 -6.26 -5.15
N SER A 32 4.55 -5.11 -4.99
CA SER A 32 5.99 -5.02 -4.72
C SER A 32 6.23 -4.42 -3.34
N LEU A 33 6.87 -5.18 -2.46
CA LEU A 33 7.30 -4.71 -1.14
C LEU A 33 8.81 -4.46 -1.16
N ASN A 34 9.20 -3.21 -0.93
CA ASN A 34 10.61 -2.83 -0.85
C ASN A 34 11.06 -2.69 0.60
N PHE A 35 11.66 -3.74 1.15
CA PHE A 35 12.17 -3.73 2.52
C PHE A 35 13.44 -2.90 2.70
N ALA A 36 14.06 -2.41 1.63
CA ALA A 36 15.18 -1.48 1.69
C ALA A 36 14.73 -0.02 1.73
N ASP A 37 13.47 0.26 1.37
CA ASP A 37 12.90 1.61 1.38
C ASP A 37 12.84 2.17 2.80
N GLN A 38 13.72 3.12 3.10
CA GLN A 38 13.75 3.80 4.40
C GLN A 38 12.59 4.78 4.58
N SER A 39 11.91 5.17 3.49
CA SER A 39 10.72 6.02 3.57
C SER A 39 9.46 5.25 3.96
N PHE A 40 9.44 3.93 3.78
CA PHE A 40 8.23 3.13 4.01
C PHE A 40 7.65 3.28 5.42
N PRO A 41 8.44 3.16 6.53
CA PRO A 41 7.89 3.37 7.87
C PRO A 41 7.34 4.78 8.08
N ALA A 42 8.01 5.81 7.54
CA ALA A 42 7.54 7.19 7.64
C ALA A 42 6.22 7.41 6.89
N ARG A 43 6.09 6.87 5.67
CA ARG A 43 4.83 6.92 4.90
C ARG A 43 3.71 6.13 5.56
N TYR A 44 4.02 4.99 6.19
CA TYR A 44 3.05 4.21 6.95
C TYR A 44 2.49 5.01 8.14
N PHE A 45 3.35 5.61 8.96
CA PHE A 45 2.89 6.43 10.08
C PHE A 45 2.14 7.68 9.61
N ALA A 46 2.58 8.34 8.54
CA ALA A 46 1.85 9.46 7.95
C ALA A 46 0.44 9.06 7.50
N MET A 47 0.26 7.88 6.88
CA MET A 47 -1.06 7.35 6.55
C MET A 47 -1.93 7.13 7.80
N VAL A 48 -1.37 6.57 8.88
CA VAL A 48 -2.08 6.38 10.15
C VAL A 48 -2.50 7.72 10.76
N ASP A 49 -1.61 8.72 10.75
CA ASP A 49 -1.89 10.06 11.24
C ASP A 49 -3.00 10.72 10.42
N GLU A 50 -3.01 10.55 9.09
CA GLU A 50 -4.09 11.02 8.21
C GLU A 50 -5.43 10.36 8.56
N PHE A 51 -5.45 9.05 8.83
CA PHE A 51 -6.66 8.34 9.23
C PHE A 51 -7.21 8.87 10.56
N GLN A 52 -6.33 9.12 11.53
CA GLN A 52 -6.71 9.69 12.82
C GLN A 52 -7.24 11.12 12.67
N ALA A 53 -6.57 11.96 11.87
CA ALA A 53 -6.98 13.33 11.63
C ALA A 53 -8.36 13.42 10.94
N GLN A 54 -8.67 12.49 10.02
CA GLN A 54 -9.97 12.46 9.34
C GLN A 54 -11.10 11.89 10.19
N GLN A 55 -10.81 11.18 11.28
CA GLN A 55 -11.84 10.57 12.12
C GLN A 55 -12.82 11.60 12.68
N ASP A 56 -12.31 12.73 13.17
CA ASP A 56 -13.14 13.81 13.70
C ASP A 56 -13.96 14.51 12.61
N VAL A 57 -13.38 14.68 11.42
CA VAL A 57 -14.05 15.27 10.26
C VAL A 57 -15.22 14.40 9.82
N PHE A 58 -14.99 13.10 9.66
CA PHE A 58 -16.06 12.17 9.29
C PHE A 58 -17.14 12.06 10.37
N ARG A 59 -16.78 12.11 11.65
CA ARG A 59 -17.77 12.15 12.73
C ARG A 59 -18.67 13.39 12.61
N GLN A 60 -18.08 14.57 12.41
CA GLN A 60 -18.85 15.82 12.27
C GLN A 60 -19.75 15.82 11.02
N GLU A 61 -19.26 15.29 9.90
CA GLU A 61 -20.08 15.14 8.68
C GLU A 61 -21.25 14.17 8.88
N ALA A 62 -21.04 13.07 9.61
CA ALA A 62 -22.11 12.12 9.96
C ALA A 62 -23.19 12.80 10.82
N GLU A 63 -22.79 13.52 11.87
CA GLU A 63 -23.73 14.30 12.71
C GLU A 63 -24.47 15.36 11.90
N GLN A 64 -23.82 15.97 10.91
CA GLN A 64 -24.47 16.93 10.01
C GLN A 64 -25.51 16.27 9.10
N LEU A 65 -25.24 15.06 8.60
CA LEU A 65 -26.21 14.29 7.80
C LEU A 65 -27.47 13.94 8.60
N ASP A 66 -27.30 13.61 9.88
CA ASP A 66 -28.42 13.34 10.79
C ASP A 66 -29.24 14.60 11.08
N ARG A 67 -28.58 15.73 11.37
CA ARG A 67 -29.27 17.03 11.52
C ARG A 67 -30.01 17.44 10.25
N GLU A 68 -29.39 17.27 9.08
CA GLU A 68 -29.99 17.63 7.81
C GLU A 68 -31.25 16.81 7.51
N ARG A 69 -31.27 15.53 7.92
CA ARG A 69 -32.47 14.68 7.80
C ARG A 69 -33.67 15.31 8.50
N GLU A 70 -33.48 15.76 9.75
CA GLU A 70 -34.54 16.36 10.56
C GLU A 70 -34.96 17.74 10.01
N GLU A 71 -33.99 18.62 9.76
CA GLU A 71 -34.22 20.00 9.30
C GLU A 71 -34.95 20.05 7.95
N LYS A 72 -34.54 19.18 7.02
CA LYS A 72 -35.12 19.13 5.66
C LYS A 72 -36.25 18.12 5.52
N LYS A 73 -36.61 17.41 6.60
CA LYS A 73 -37.62 16.33 6.62
C LYS A 73 -37.40 15.35 5.46
N LEU A 74 -36.16 14.90 5.28
CA LEU A 74 -35.80 13.99 4.20
C LEU A 74 -36.59 12.68 4.32
N SER A 75 -36.95 12.10 3.18
CA SER A 75 -37.48 10.74 3.17
C SER A 75 -36.41 9.74 3.65
N GLU A 76 -36.86 8.60 4.17
CA GLU A 76 -35.94 7.50 4.55
C GLU A 76 -35.03 7.09 3.39
N TYR A 77 -35.57 7.10 2.16
CA TYR A 77 -34.82 6.78 0.96
C TYR A 77 -33.73 7.83 0.67
N ASP A 78 -34.07 9.12 0.70
CA ASP A 78 -33.10 10.20 0.42
C ASP A 78 -31.99 10.25 1.46
N HIS A 79 -32.34 10.07 2.73
CA HIS A 79 -31.36 10.00 3.82
C HIS A 79 -30.45 8.78 3.65
N SER A 80 -31.01 7.59 3.41
CA SER A 80 -30.25 6.36 3.17
C SER A 80 -29.29 6.49 1.98
N ARG A 81 -29.73 7.14 0.89
CA ARG A 81 -28.89 7.43 -0.27
C ARG A 81 -27.70 8.33 0.07
N LYS A 82 -27.91 9.35 0.92
CA LYS A 82 -26.83 10.24 1.39
C LYS A 82 -25.85 9.51 2.31
N VAL A 83 -26.35 8.69 3.24
CA VAL A 83 -25.51 7.86 4.11
C VAL A 83 -24.68 6.88 3.30
N ALA A 84 -25.25 6.25 2.27
CA ALA A 84 -24.51 5.37 1.37
C ALA A 84 -23.39 6.11 0.62
N ALA A 85 -23.66 7.31 0.09
CA ALA A 85 -22.66 8.14 -0.58
C ALA A 85 -21.55 8.61 0.38
N PHE A 86 -21.90 8.91 1.63
CA PHE A 86 -20.94 9.28 2.66
C PHE A 86 -20.04 8.10 3.08
N ASN A 87 -20.62 6.91 3.26
CA ASN A 87 -19.83 5.69 3.49
C ASN A 87 -18.87 5.43 2.32
N LEU A 88 -19.33 5.56 1.08
CA LEU A 88 -18.47 5.41 -0.11
C LEU A 88 -17.28 6.37 -0.06
N LYS A 89 -17.52 7.66 0.23
CA LYS A 89 -16.46 8.68 0.38
C LYS A 89 -15.40 8.26 1.41
N ILE A 90 -15.82 7.73 2.56
CA ILE A 90 -14.90 7.25 3.60
C ILE A 90 -14.04 6.11 3.05
N HIS A 91 -14.65 5.11 2.41
CA HIS A 91 -13.92 3.95 1.91
C HIS A 91 -13.00 4.28 0.71
N GLU A 92 -13.38 5.24 -0.13
CA GLU A 92 -12.51 5.78 -1.19
C GLU A 92 -11.28 6.48 -0.60
N PHE A 93 -11.45 7.25 0.48
CA PHE A 93 -10.33 7.84 1.20
C PHE A 93 -9.33 6.78 1.69
N PHE A 94 -9.81 5.69 2.30
CA PHE A 94 -8.94 4.58 2.72
C PHE A 94 -8.23 3.92 1.53
N LYS A 95 -8.97 3.64 0.45
CA LYS A 95 -8.46 3.02 -0.77
C LYS A 95 -7.28 3.80 -1.34
N ASP A 96 -7.43 5.10 -1.47
CA ASP A 96 -6.40 5.98 -2.04
C ASP A 96 -5.11 5.96 -1.20
N ARG A 97 -5.21 5.88 0.12
CA ARG A 97 -4.02 5.86 0.99
C ARG A 97 -3.34 4.51 1.02
N VAL A 98 -4.11 3.43 0.97
CA VAL A 98 -3.56 2.08 0.84
C VAL A 98 -2.81 1.94 -0.50
N ASP A 99 -3.40 2.42 -1.60
CA ASP A 99 -2.70 2.50 -2.90
C ASP A 99 -1.47 3.40 -2.83
N GLY A 100 -1.55 4.55 -2.17
CA GLY A 100 -0.39 5.44 -1.97
C GLY A 100 0.77 4.79 -1.19
N LEU A 101 0.46 3.91 -0.25
CA LEU A 101 1.48 3.23 0.56
C LEU A 101 2.11 2.04 -0.20
N PHE A 102 1.28 1.15 -0.75
CA PHE A 102 1.71 -0.12 -1.34
C PHE A 102 1.94 -0.08 -2.86
N GLY A 103 1.54 1.01 -3.50
CA GLY A 103 1.72 1.26 -4.93
C GLY A 103 0.38 1.35 -5.67
N GLU A 104 0.37 2.11 -6.76
CA GLU A 104 -0.83 2.38 -7.56
C GLU A 104 -1.53 1.08 -8.01
N GLY A 105 -2.85 1.03 -7.78
CA GLY A 105 -3.69 -0.09 -8.15
C GLY A 105 -3.47 -1.35 -7.31
N THR A 106 -2.91 -1.22 -6.10
CA THR A 106 -2.83 -2.31 -5.11
C THR A 106 -4.23 -2.81 -4.77
N CYS A 107 -5.16 -1.91 -4.46
CA CYS A 107 -6.51 -2.26 -4.04
C CYS A 107 -7.25 -3.05 -5.12
N ARG A 108 -7.16 -2.63 -6.39
CA ARG A 108 -7.74 -3.39 -7.50
C ARG A 108 -7.16 -4.82 -7.57
N LYS A 109 -5.84 -4.96 -7.45
CA LYS A 109 -5.17 -6.26 -7.55
C LYS A 109 -5.56 -7.20 -6.42
N VAL A 110 -5.64 -6.67 -5.20
CA VAL A 110 -5.88 -7.45 -3.98
C VAL A 110 -7.38 -7.75 -3.78
N PHE A 111 -8.24 -6.77 -4.03
CA PHE A 111 -9.66 -6.84 -3.66
C PHE A 111 -10.61 -6.93 -4.87
N GLY A 112 -10.09 -6.80 -6.08
CA GLY A 112 -10.88 -6.67 -7.31
C GLY A 112 -11.33 -5.23 -7.59
N ASP A 113 -12.14 -5.06 -8.63
CA ASP A 113 -12.64 -3.74 -9.06
C ASP A 113 -13.80 -3.24 -8.16
N ILE A 114 -13.47 -3.00 -6.89
CA ILE A 114 -14.39 -2.55 -5.84
C ILE A 114 -13.76 -1.43 -5.00
N VAL A 115 -14.58 -0.82 -4.15
CA VAL A 115 -14.13 -0.02 -3.01
C VAL A 115 -14.19 -0.91 -1.75
N PRO A 116 -13.04 -1.31 -1.18
CA PRO A 116 -13.01 -2.30 -0.10
C PRO A 116 -13.61 -1.77 1.22
N SER A 117 -14.29 -2.66 1.94
CA SER A 117 -14.70 -2.45 3.33
C SER A 117 -13.49 -2.50 4.28
N LEU A 118 -13.68 -2.04 5.52
CA LEU A 118 -12.56 -1.88 6.47
C LEU A 118 -11.95 -3.24 6.88
N ASP A 119 -12.78 -4.26 7.01
CA ASP A 119 -12.39 -5.63 7.33
C ASP A 119 -11.43 -6.22 6.27
N LEU A 120 -11.65 -5.94 4.98
CA LEU A 120 -10.76 -6.40 3.91
C LEU A 120 -9.35 -5.80 4.04
N TYR A 121 -9.23 -4.54 4.44
CA TYR A 121 -7.91 -3.94 4.69
C TYR A 121 -7.20 -4.59 5.89
N VAL A 122 -7.94 -4.90 6.95
CA VAL A 122 -7.40 -5.61 8.12
C VAL A 122 -6.88 -6.99 7.71
N ASP A 123 -7.67 -7.74 6.93
CA ASP A 123 -7.28 -9.06 6.42
C ASP A 123 -6.02 -8.97 5.54
N PHE A 124 -5.97 -7.98 4.65
CA PHE A 124 -4.79 -7.75 3.81
C PHE A 124 -3.53 -7.46 4.63
N ILE A 125 -3.60 -6.54 5.61
CA ILE A 125 -2.47 -6.21 6.47
C ILE A 125 -2.01 -7.42 7.28
N ASN A 126 -2.95 -8.21 7.80
CA ASN A 126 -2.65 -9.44 8.55
C ASN A 126 -1.93 -10.48 7.67
N GLN A 127 -2.35 -10.65 6.42
CA GLN A 127 -1.68 -11.54 5.46
C GLN A 127 -0.28 -11.03 5.08
N LEU A 128 -0.03 -9.72 5.12
CA LEU A 128 1.30 -9.16 4.86
C LEU A 128 2.28 -9.33 6.03
N ALA A 129 1.79 -9.37 7.27
CA ALA A 129 2.61 -9.45 8.49
C ALA A 129 3.74 -10.52 8.44
N PRO A 130 3.50 -11.81 8.05
CA PRO A 130 4.56 -12.82 7.99
C PRO A 130 5.66 -12.47 6.97
N TYR A 131 5.34 -11.75 5.89
CA TYR A 131 6.33 -11.32 4.91
C TYR A 131 7.22 -10.20 5.47
N PHE A 132 6.65 -9.26 6.21
CA PHE A 132 7.43 -8.22 6.91
C PHE A 132 8.42 -8.84 7.89
N GLU A 133 7.99 -9.82 8.68
CA GLU A 133 8.87 -10.51 9.62
C GLU A 133 9.98 -11.28 8.90
N LYS A 134 9.61 -12.12 7.92
CA LYS A 134 10.54 -12.94 7.14
C LYS A 134 11.61 -12.10 6.46
N TYR A 135 11.20 -11.09 5.69
CA TYR A 135 12.11 -10.34 4.85
C TYR A 135 12.94 -9.32 5.62
N SER A 136 12.44 -8.81 6.76
CA SER A 136 13.26 -8.02 7.68
C SER A 136 14.41 -8.85 8.27
N LYS A 137 14.14 -10.10 8.70
CA LYS A 137 15.17 -11.02 9.20
C LYS A 137 16.17 -11.41 8.11
N GLU A 138 15.70 -11.71 6.89
CA GLU A 138 16.59 -11.99 5.74
C GLU A 138 17.53 -10.81 5.45
N ARG A 139 17.01 -9.58 5.46
CA ARG A 139 17.80 -8.37 5.21
C ARG A 139 18.86 -8.16 6.30
N GLN A 140 18.49 -8.28 7.58
CA GLN A 140 19.44 -8.17 8.69
C GLN A 140 20.58 -9.19 8.54
N LYS A 141 20.27 -10.45 8.22
CA LYS A 141 21.28 -11.48 7.96
C LYS A 141 22.19 -11.12 6.78
N LYS A 142 21.63 -10.67 5.65
CA LYS A 142 22.40 -10.24 4.48
C LYS A 142 23.34 -9.08 4.82
N LEU A 143 22.87 -8.07 5.56
CA LEU A 143 23.70 -6.93 5.99
C LEU A 143 24.82 -7.38 6.91
N MET A 144 24.52 -8.22 7.90
CA MET A 144 25.54 -8.80 8.78
C MET A 144 26.60 -9.58 7.99
N GLN A 145 26.22 -10.38 6.98
CA GLN A 145 27.18 -11.11 6.14
C GLN A 145 28.00 -10.20 5.23
N LYS A 146 27.37 -9.18 4.63
CA LYS A 146 28.01 -8.29 3.64
C LYS A 146 29.02 -7.36 4.28
N TYR A 147 28.75 -6.88 5.50
CA TYR A 147 29.57 -5.92 6.21
C TYR A 147 30.30 -6.52 7.43
N ASN A 148 30.42 -7.85 7.53
CA ASN A 148 31.17 -8.50 8.62
C ASN A 148 32.66 -8.17 8.50
N PRO A 149 33.27 -7.46 9.47
CA PRO A 149 34.70 -7.14 9.45
C PRO A 149 35.62 -8.37 9.52
N LYS A 150 35.09 -9.55 9.89
CA LYS A 150 35.82 -10.83 9.89
C LYS A 150 35.84 -11.53 8.52
N ARG A 151 35.26 -10.95 7.46
CA ARG A 151 35.47 -11.46 6.11
C ARG A 151 36.95 -11.34 5.77
N LYS A 152 37.67 -12.47 5.81
CA LYS A 152 38.95 -12.59 5.12
C LYS A 152 38.67 -12.24 3.66
N GLY A 153 39.17 -11.11 3.19
CA GLY A 153 39.20 -10.83 1.76
C GLY A 153 39.99 -11.96 1.12
N ASN A 154 39.33 -12.80 0.32
CA ASN A 154 40.07 -13.56 -0.68
C ASN A 154 40.49 -12.53 -1.73
N VAL A 155 41.70 -12.01 -1.54
CA VAL A 155 42.50 -11.37 -2.59
C VAL A 155 43.21 -12.48 -3.35
#